data_AF-A0A9P3I9L5-F1
#
_entry.id   AF-A0A9P3I9L5-F1
#
_cell.length_a   1.000
_cell.length_b   1.000
_cell.length_c   1.000
_cell.angle_alpha   90.00
_cell.angle_beta   90.00
_cell.angle_gamma   90.00
#
_symmetry.space_group_name_H-M   'P 1'
#
loop_
_entity.id
_entity.type
_entity.pdbx_description
1 polymer ?
#
loop_
_entity_poly.entity_id
_entity_poly.type
_entity_poly.pdbx_seq_one_letter_code
_entity_poly.pdbx_strand_id
1 'polypeptide(L)'
;MPILSNMADVSAALSGGYFQAERCRVSVGPTELMTAEGVNLDGSGDATDDALALAAGYPGAVAAVRVSGPFKHSQVSHGDFLGAVLGTGITRDKVGDVILLEGEGAQVIISPDLQDFLLSSLTAVHRVAVSVQPIPLSDLKVSPPRIETLRTVEASLRLDAVASAAFRLSRSKFTDLIAKGDVRVNWREAAKSGVALKSGDVVSVRGKGRCKIGEVTTTKKGRYAVELTRYV
;
A
#
# COMPACT_ATOMS: atom_id res chain seq x y z
N MET A 1 -0.41 13.06 8.07
CA MET A 1 -1.81 13.39 8.35
C MET A 1 -2.03 14.39 9.50
N PRO A 2 -1.30 14.39 10.66
CA PRO A 2 -1.65 15.29 11.76
C PRO A 2 -1.27 16.78 11.58
N ILE A 3 -0.50 17.14 10.54
CA ILE A 3 -0.08 18.54 10.31
C ILE A 3 -1.17 19.34 9.57
N LEU A 4 -1.87 18.72 8.63
CA LEU A 4 -2.88 19.41 7.80
C LEU A 4 -4.23 19.52 8.52
N SER A 5 -4.53 18.63 9.46
CA SER A 5 -5.76 18.67 10.25
C SER A 5 -5.88 19.87 11.19
N ASN A 6 -4.83 20.70 11.31
CA ASN A 6 -4.79 21.87 12.18
C ASN A 6 -4.90 23.20 11.41
N MET A 7 -5.14 23.15 10.09
CA MET A 7 -5.42 24.31 9.25
C MET A 7 -6.93 24.38 9.01
N ALA A 8 -7.57 25.50 9.37
CA ALA A 8 -9.03 25.60 9.44
C ALA A 8 -9.76 25.40 8.10
N ASP A 9 -9.08 25.61 6.96
CA ASP A 9 -9.74 25.71 5.65
C ASP A 9 -9.12 24.81 4.57
N VAL A 10 -8.22 23.91 4.94
CA VAL A 10 -7.52 23.02 4.00
C VAL A 10 -7.74 21.57 4.41
N SER A 11 -8.21 20.76 3.48
CA SER A 11 -8.29 19.31 3.66
C SER A 11 -7.42 18.57 2.65
N ALA A 12 -7.14 17.31 2.95
CA ALA A 12 -6.37 16.44 2.08
C ALA A 12 -7.02 15.06 1.97
N ALA A 13 -7.04 14.52 0.76
CA ALA A 13 -7.55 13.19 0.46
C ALA A 13 -6.46 12.33 -0.19
N LEU A 14 -6.44 11.03 0.15
CA LEU A 14 -5.56 10.05 -0.48
C LEU A 14 -6.36 9.26 -1.50
N SER A 15 -5.91 9.24 -2.75
CA SER A 15 -6.54 8.50 -3.83
C SER A 15 -5.57 7.48 -4.40
N GLY A 16 -5.79 6.21 -4.09
CA GLY A 16 -5.02 5.09 -4.63
C GLY A 16 -5.84 4.10 -5.44
N GLY A 17 -7.15 4.33 -5.56
CA GLY A 17 -8.10 3.47 -6.28
C GLY A 17 -8.69 2.34 -5.44
N TYR A 18 -8.06 1.97 -4.32
CA TYR A 18 -8.55 1.00 -3.35
C TYR A 18 -7.93 1.25 -1.96
N PHE A 19 -8.56 0.73 -0.91
CA PHE A 19 -8.24 1.02 0.51
C PHE A 19 -6.77 0.73 0.91
N GLN A 20 -6.08 -0.17 0.21
CA GLN A 20 -4.73 -0.63 0.56
C GLN A 20 -3.69 -0.31 -0.50
N ALA A 21 -3.98 0.63 -1.39
CA ALA A 21 -3.07 1.06 -2.42
C ALA A 21 -1.71 1.43 -1.84
N GLU A 22 -0.64 0.88 -2.42
CA GLU A 22 0.73 1.20 -2.04
C GLU A 22 1.14 2.56 -2.57
N ARG A 23 0.56 2.97 -3.71
CA ARG A 23 0.76 4.28 -4.32
C ARG A 23 -0.54 5.07 -4.35
N CYS A 24 -0.55 6.16 -3.60
CA CYS A 24 -1.65 7.10 -3.58
C CYS A 24 -1.21 8.46 -4.12
N ARG A 25 -2.14 9.15 -4.78
CA ARG A 25 -2.08 10.59 -5.00
C ARG A 25 -2.62 11.30 -3.76
N VAL A 26 -2.01 12.41 -3.39
CA VAL A 26 -2.53 13.30 -2.36
C VAL A 26 -3.16 14.48 -3.05
N SER A 27 -4.48 14.65 -2.87
CA SER A 27 -5.18 15.88 -3.23
C SER A 27 -5.21 16.78 -2.00
N VAL A 28 -4.92 18.07 -2.17
CA VAL A 28 -4.95 19.08 -1.10
C VAL A 28 -5.64 20.31 -1.64
N GLY A 29 -6.61 20.86 -0.89
CA GLY A 29 -7.32 22.06 -1.31
C GLY A 29 -8.34 22.52 -0.29
N PRO A 30 -9.16 23.53 -0.64
CA PRO A 30 -10.18 24.06 0.25
C PRO A 30 -11.13 22.97 0.72
N THR A 31 -11.42 22.94 2.03
CA THR A 31 -12.29 21.92 2.63
C THR A 31 -13.61 21.77 1.87
N GLU A 32 -14.22 22.89 1.48
CA GLU A 32 -15.48 22.94 0.74
C GLU A 32 -15.42 22.24 -0.62
N LEU A 33 -14.32 22.39 -1.37
CA LEU A 33 -14.17 21.74 -2.68
C LEU A 33 -13.86 20.24 -2.55
N MET A 34 -13.18 19.88 -1.48
CA MET A 34 -12.82 18.49 -1.20
C MET A 34 -13.99 17.69 -0.62
N THR A 35 -15.01 18.35 -0.05
CA THR A 35 -16.26 17.73 0.43
C THR A 35 -17.39 17.81 -0.60
N ALA A 36 -17.51 18.92 -1.34
CA ALA A 36 -18.59 19.16 -2.30
C ALA A 36 -18.58 18.23 -3.52
N GLU A 37 -17.44 17.62 -3.87
CA GLU A 37 -17.39 16.63 -4.95
C GLU A 37 -17.58 15.18 -4.48
N GLY A 38 -17.81 14.88 -3.18
CA GLY A 38 -18.16 13.50 -2.82
C GLY A 38 -18.11 13.00 -1.38
N VAL A 39 -18.31 13.82 -0.34
CA VAL A 39 -18.56 13.26 1.02
C VAL A 39 -19.55 14.12 1.79
N ASN A 40 -20.79 13.61 1.96
CA ASN A 40 -21.71 14.15 2.96
C ASN A 40 -21.13 13.85 4.35
N LEU A 41 -20.58 14.86 5.02
CA LEU A 41 -20.11 14.79 6.41
C LEU A 41 -21.19 15.22 7.42
N ASP A 42 -22.47 15.26 7.02
CA ASP A 42 -23.55 15.69 7.91
C ASP A 42 -23.95 14.65 8.98
N GLY A 43 -23.21 13.53 9.05
CA GLY A 43 -23.36 12.51 10.10
C GLY A 43 -24.72 11.82 10.09
N SER A 44 -25.47 11.94 8.99
CA SER A 44 -26.80 11.33 8.82
C SER A 44 -26.76 9.98 8.06
N GLY A 45 -25.60 9.60 7.54
CA GLY A 45 -25.34 8.34 6.84
C GLY A 45 -24.77 7.25 7.75
N ASP A 46 -25.11 6.00 7.46
CA ASP A 46 -24.69 4.81 8.20
C ASP A 46 -23.14 4.67 8.17
N ALA A 47 -22.51 4.34 9.31
CA ALA A 47 -21.05 4.41 9.51
C ALA A 47 -20.19 3.54 8.56
N THR A 48 -20.82 2.67 7.77
CA THR A 48 -20.20 1.88 6.71
C THR A 48 -19.88 2.68 5.44
N ASP A 49 -20.64 3.75 5.16
CA ASP A 49 -20.45 4.54 3.94
C ASP A 49 -19.27 5.52 4.05
N ASP A 50 -18.99 6.03 5.25
CA ASP A 50 -17.85 6.93 5.52
C ASP A 50 -16.49 6.24 5.27
N ALA A 51 -16.40 4.93 5.55
CA ALA A 51 -15.19 4.14 5.29
C ALA A 51 -14.98 3.90 3.79
N LEU A 52 -16.05 3.75 3.01
CA LEU A 52 -16.03 3.65 1.55
C LEU A 52 -15.69 5.00 0.90
N ALA A 53 -16.23 6.10 1.43
CA ALA A 53 -15.91 7.46 0.98
C ALA A 53 -14.45 7.83 1.25
N LEU A 54 -13.90 7.44 2.41
CA LEU A 54 -12.48 7.61 2.73
C LEU A 54 -11.57 6.70 1.88
N ALA A 55 -12.07 5.55 1.43
CA ALA A 55 -11.37 4.64 0.51
C ALA A 55 -11.42 5.10 -0.96
N ALA A 56 -12.46 5.85 -1.34
CA ALA A 56 -12.65 6.36 -2.70
C ALA A 56 -11.69 7.53 -3.04
N GLY A 57 -11.18 8.24 -2.03
CA GLY A 57 -10.33 9.40 -2.22
C GLY A 57 -11.06 10.54 -2.94
N TYR A 58 -10.31 11.55 -3.42
CA TYR A 58 -10.91 12.60 -4.25
C TYR A 58 -11.38 12.02 -5.60
N PRO A 59 -12.63 12.26 -6.01
CA PRO A 59 -13.18 11.75 -7.27
C PRO A 59 -12.32 12.15 -8.47
N GLY A 60 -12.16 11.24 -9.43
CA GLY A 60 -11.37 11.51 -10.63
C GLY A 60 -9.88 11.75 -10.37
N ALA A 61 -9.36 11.52 -9.16
CA ALA A 61 -7.93 11.69 -8.90
C ALA A 61 -7.06 10.60 -9.55
N VAL A 62 -7.63 9.42 -9.79
CA VAL A 62 -7.00 8.25 -10.43
C VAL A 62 -7.98 7.55 -11.36
N ALA A 63 -7.45 6.85 -12.35
CA ALA A 63 -8.21 5.99 -13.26
C ALA A 63 -7.60 4.59 -13.28
N ALA A 64 -8.37 3.60 -13.73
CA ALA A 64 -7.90 2.23 -13.89
C ALA A 64 -8.12 1.72 -15.31
N VAL A 65 -7.19 0.89 -15.76
CA VAL A 65 -7.29 0.16 -17.03
C VAL A 65 -7.00 -1.32 -16.80
N ARG A 66 -7.62 -2.18 -17.61
CA ARG A 66 -7.27 -3.59 -17.71
C ARG A 66 -6.43 -3.81 -18.97
N VAL A 67 -5.26 -4.41 -18.78
CA VAL A 67 -4.37 -4.88 -19.84
C VAL A 67 -4.56 -6.39 -19.96
N SER A 68 -5.16 -6.85 -21.05
CA SER A 68 -5.50 -8.24 -21.29
C SER A 68 -4.64 -8.85 -22.41
N GLY A 69 -4.21 -10.08 -22.25
CA GLY A 69 -3.47 -10.82 -23.28
C GLY A 69 -3.38 -12.32 -22.96
N PRO A 70 -2.90 -13.15 -23.91
CA PRO A 70 -2.81 -14.61 -23.72
C PRO A 70 -1.61 -15.00 -22.84
N PHE A 71 -1.66 -14.67 -21.55
CA PHE A 71 -0.55 -14.88 -20.61
C PHE A 71 -0.52 -16.27 -19.95
N LYS A 72 -1.46 -17.17 -20.27
CA LYS A 72 -1.54 -18.53 -19.67
C LYS A 72 -0.25 -19.36 -19.75
N HIS A 73 0.58 -19.10 -20.76
CA HIS A 73 1.85 -19.80 -20.97
C HIS A 73 3.08 -18.88 -20.88
N SER A 74 2.88 -17.62 -20.48
CA SER A 74 3.94 -16.63 -20.37
C SER A 74 4.22 -16.33 -18.90
N GLN A 75 5.48 -16.47 -18.48
CA GLN A 75 5.89 -15.99 -17.17
C GLN A 75 6.07 -14.47 -17.24
N VAL A 76 4.99 -13.73 -16.99
CA VAL A 76 5.02 -12.27 -16.87
C VAL A 76 4.94 -11.86 -15.42
N SER A 77 5.84 -10.97 -15.04
CA SER A 77 5.94 -10.42 -13.70
C SER A 77 5.32 -9.02 -13.62
N HIS A 78 5.16 -8.51 -12.41
CA HIS A 78 4.82 -7.10 -12.17
C HIS A 78 5.78 -6.15 -12.91
N GLY A 79 7.08 -6.48 -12.92
CA GLY A 79 8.10 -5.68 -13.58
C GLY A 79 7.90 -5.55 -15.09
N ASP A 80 7.35 -6.58 -15.73
CA ASP A 80 7.12 -6.58 -17.19
C ASP A 80 5.99 -5.63 -17.58
N PHE A 81 4.87 -5.67 -16.85
CA PHE A 81 3.76 -4.73 -17.06
C PHE A 81 4.19 -3.29 -16.76
N LEU A 82 4.90 -3.08 -15.64
CA LEU A 82 5.41 -1.76 -15.31
C LEU A 82 6.39 -1.26 -16.39
N GLY A 83 7.32 -2.10 -16.84
CA GLY A 83 8.27 -1.77 -17.89
C GLY A 83 7.59 -1.41 -19.21
N ALA A 84 6.55 -2.15 -19.60
CA ALA A 84 5.78 -1.88 -20.80
C ALA A 84 5.03 -0.54 -20.71
N VAL A 85 4.39 -0.24 -19.57
CA VAL A 85 3.73 1.06 -19.34
C VAL A 85 4.75 2.20 -19.40
N LEU A 86 5.89 2.08 -18.72
CA LEU A 86 6.93 3.12 -18.75
C LEU A 86 7.54 3.27 -20.16
N GLY A 87 7.63 2.17 -20.92
CA GLY A 87 8.10 2.15 -22.31
C GLY A 87 7.24 2.97 -23.28
N THR A 88 5.98 3.27 -22.92
CA THR A 88 5.12 4.19 -23.69
C THR A 88 5.53 5.66 -23.55
N GLY A 89 6.43 5.98 -22.61
CA GLY A 89 6.82 7.36 -22.27
C GLY A 89 6.12 7.92 -21.03
N ILE A 90 5.22 7.16 -20.41
CA ILE A 90 4.60 7.54 -19.13
C ILE A 90 5.64 7.50 -18.01
N THR A 91 5.67 8.53 -17.18
CA THR A 91 6.57 8.64 -16.04
C THR A 91 6.06 7.86 -14.83
N ARG A 92 6.97 7.37 -13.98
CA ARG A 92 6.64 6.48 -12.84
C ARG A 92 5.73 7.12 -11.79
N ASP A 93 5.77 8.44 -11.64
CA ASP A 93 4.92 9.23 -10.73
C ASP A 93 3.45 9.25 -11.18
N LYS A 94 3.20 9.05 -12.47
CA LYS A 94 1.86 9.00 -13.05
C LYS A 94 1.21 7.61 -13.01
N VAL A 95 1.96 6.59 -12.60
CA VAL A 95 1.52 5.20 -12.47
C VAL A 95 1.32 4.84 -11.00
N GLY A 96 0.15 4.30 -10.67
CA GLY A 96 -0.18 3.73 -9.37
C GLY A 96 0.29 2.27 -9.26
N ASP A 97 -0.57 1.45 -8.68
CA ASP A 97 -0.31 0.02 -8.49
C ASP A 97 -0.61 -0.78 -9.76
N VAL A 98 0.10 -1.90 -9.92
CA VAL A 98 -0.12 -2.89 -10.98
C VAL A 98 -0.58 -4.18 -10.33
N ILE A 99 -1.83 -4.55 -10.58
CA ILE A 99 -2.48 -5.73 -10.02
C ILE A 99 -2.42 -6.84 -11.06
N LEU A 100 -1.66 -7.90 -10.80
CA LEU A 100 -1.55 -9.04 -11.72
C LEU A 100 -2.83 -9.89 -11.69
N LEU A 101 -3.28 -10.28 -12.88
CA LEU A 101 -4.36 -11.24 -13.08
C LEU A 101 -3.75 -12.51 -13.66
N GLU A 102 -3.65 -13.57 -12.85
CA GLU A 102 -2.98 -14.82 -13.24
C GLU A 102 -3.51 -15.35 -14.59
N GLY A 103 -2.63 -15.42 -15.59
CA GLY A 103 -2.95 -15.91 -16.93
C GLY A 103 -3.83 -14.99 -17.81
N GLU A 104 -4.38 -13.90 -17.26
CA GLU A 104 -5.27 -12.97 -17.96
C GLU A 104 -4.59 -11.63 -18.30
N GLY A 105 -3.62 -11.19 -17.49
CA GLY A 105 -2.89 -9.93 -17.70
C GLY A 105 -2.71 -9.13 -16.41
N ALA A 106 -3.05 -7.84 -16.43
CA ALA A 106 -2.97 -6.98 -15.27
C ALA A 106 -4.03 -5.87 -15.28
N GLN A 107 -4.28 -5.27 -14.12
CA GLN A 107 -4.97 -3.99 -13.98
C GLN A 107 -3.96 -2.95 -13.52
N VAL A 108 -3.99 -1.77 -14.14
CA VAL A 108 -3.02 -0.70 -13.86
C VAL A 108 -3.79 0.55 -13.45
N ILE A 109 -3.40 1.11 -12.31
CA ILE A 109 -3.90 2.40 -11.85
C ILE A 109 -2.99 3.48 -12.43
N ILE A 110 -3.59 4.53 -12.98
CA ILE A 110 -2.88 5.60 -13.69
C ILE A 110 -3.52 6.95 -13.40
N SER A 111 -2.83 7.99 -13.85
CA SER A 111 -3.39 9.34 -13.88
C SER A 111 -4.50 9.42 -14.94
N PRO A 112 -5.66 10.05 -14.64
CA PRO A 112 -6.80 10.08 -15.54
C PRO A 112 -6.47 10.69 -16.91
N ASP A 113 -5.63 11.73 -16.93
CA ASP A 113 -5.13 12.41 -18.13
C ASP A 113 -4.37 11.49 -19.10
N LEU A 114 -3.94 10.30 -18.66
CA LEU A 114 -3.19 9.35 -19.47
C LEU A 114 -3.99 8.11 -19.87
N GLN A 115 -5.27 8.03 -19.51
CA GLN A 115 -6.09 6.85 -19.80
C GLN A 115 -6.17 6.58 -21.31
N ASP A 116 -6.69 7.54 -22.07
CA ASP A 116 -6.83 7.40 -23.53
C ASP A 116 -5.50 7.18 -24.24
N PHE A 117 -4.45 7.86 -23.77
CA PHE A 117 -3.10 7.66 -24.28
C PHE A 117 -2.68 6.20 -24.10
N LEU A 118 -2.76 5.65 -22.88
CA LEU A 118 -2.34 4.29 -22.59
C LEU A 118 -3.16 3.24 -23.35
N LEU A 119 -4.46 3.48 -23.54
CA LEU A 119 -5.35 2.65 -24.35
C LEU A 119 -4.84 2.51 -25.78
N SER A 120 -4.32 3.59 -26.35
CA SER A 120 -3.80 3.62 -27.73
C SER A 120 -2.35 3.19 -27.88
N SER A 121 -1.51 3.43 -26.86
CA SER A 121 -0.05 3.27 -26.97
C SER A 121 0.48 1.92 -26.51
N LEU A 122 -0.17 1.28 -25.53
CA LEU A 122 0.30 0.01 -24.96
C LEU A 122 -0.27 -1.17 -25.76
N THR A 123 0.48 -1.63 -26.75
CA THR A 123 0.07 -2.71 -27.67
C THR A 123 0.69 -4.06 -27.36
N ALA A 124 1.77 -4.09 -26.57
CA ALA A 124 2.43 -5.32 -26.15
C ALA A 124 3.04 -5.20 -24.76
N VAL A 125 3.06 -6.32 -24.04
CA VAL A 125 3.87 -6.51 -22.84
C VAL A 125 4.90 -7.59 -23.15
N HIS A 126 6.17 -7.23 -23.10
CA HIS A 126 7.26 -8.08 -23.57
C HIS A 126 7.08 -8.47 -25.06
N ARG A 127 6.78 -9.75 -25.34
CA ARG A 127 6.51 -10.28 -26.70
C ARG A 127 5.03 -10.59 -26.94
N VAL A 128 4.18 -10.36 -25.94
CA VAL A 128 2.75 -10.71 -25.99
C VAL A 128 1.96 -9.49 -26.37
N ALA A 129 1.19 -9.58 -27.47
CA ALA A 129 0.24 -8.53 -27.84
C ALA A 129 -0.86 -8.42 -26.78
N VAL A 130 -1.23 -7.19 -26.44
CA VAL A 130 -2.24 -6.89 -25.42
C VAL A 130 -3.31 -5.95 -25.93
N SER A 131 -4.46 -6.00 -25.28
CA SER A 131 -5.56 -5.05 -25.40
C SER A 131 -5.69 -4.29 -24.09
N VAL A 132 -5.92 -2.98 -24.17
CA VAL A 132 -6.12 -2.13 -23.01
C VAL A 132 -7.53 -1.55 -23.06
N GLN A 133 -8.24 -1.61 -21.94
CA GLN A 133 -9.60 -1.09 -21.81
C GLN A 133 -9.78 -0.37 -20.48
N PRO A 134 -10.61 0.68 -20.40
CA PRO A 134 -10.90 1.33 -19.13
C PRO A 134 -11.74 0.40 -18.27
N ILE A 135 -11.55 0.46 -16.96
CA ILE A 135 -12.39 -0.24 -15.99
C ILE A 135 -12.78 0.69 -14.83
N PRO A 136 -13.96 0.51 -14.24
CA PRO A 136 -14.29 1.13 -12.97
C PRO A 136 -13.30 0.71 -11.86
N LEU A 137 -13.06 1.60 -10.89
CA LEU A 137 -12.25 1.27 -9.71
C LEU A 137 -12.88 0.14 -8.87
N SER A 138 -14.21 0.01 -8.90
CA SER A 138 -14.95 -1.10 -8.28
C SER A 138 -14.61 -2.47 -8.86
N ASP A 139 -14.08 -2.52 -10.08
CA ASP A 139 -13.79 -3.76 -10.81
C ASP A 139 -12.32 -4.19 -10.63
N LEU A 140 -11.56 -3.48 -9.79
CA LEU A 140 -10.20 -3.87 -9.42
C LEU A 140 -10.26 -5.21 -8.67
N LYS A 141 -9.64 -6.24 -9.24
CA LYS A 141 -9.46 -7.56 -8.64
C LYS A 141 -8.29 -7.52 -7.66
N VAL A 142 -8.33 -6.60 -6.69
CA VAL A 142 -7.34 -6.48 -5.64
C VAL A 142 -7.36 -7.78 -4.83
N SER A 143 -6.28 -8.54 -4.86
CA SER A 143 -6.13 -9.65 -3.93
C SER A 143 -5.93 -9.05 -2.53
N PRO A 144 -6.67 -9.50 -1.51
CA PRO A 144 -6.39 -9.07 -0.15
C PRO A 144 -4.91 -9.38 0.15
N PRO A 145 -4.16 -8.42 0.71
CA PRO A 145 -2.74 -8.60 0.99
C PRO A 145 -2.59 -9.85 1.83
N ARG A 146 -1.61 -10.69 1.48
CA ARG A 146 -1.31 -11.89 2.24
C ARG A 146 -0.78 -11.45 3.60
N ILE A 147 -1.67 -11.38 4.57
CA ILE A 147 -1.30 -11.09 5.94
C ILE A 147 -0.99 -12.39 6.66
N GLU A 148 0.22 -12.48 7.21
CA GLU A 148 0.56 -13.52 8.16
C GLU A 148 0.43 -12.94 9.57
N THR A 149 -0.55 -13.43 10.33
CA THR A 149 -0.65 -13.13 11.75
C THR A 149 0.17 -14.15 12.53
N LEU A 150 1.07 -13.66 13.39
CA LEU A 150 1.86 -14.49 14.28
C LEU A 150 1.87 -13.90 15.69
N ARG A 151 2.01 -14.78 16.67
CA ARG A 151 2.08 -14.40 18.08
C ARG A 151 3.43 -14.82 18.64
N THR A 152 4.13 -13.90 19.28
CA THR A 152 5.39 -14.18 19.97
C THR A 152 5.31 -13.78 21.44
N VAL A 153 6.18 -14.36 22.27
CA VAL A 153 6.34 -13.98 23.67
C VAL A 153 7.78 -13.55 23.91
N GLU A 154 7.99 -12.25 24.06
CA GLU A 154 9.32 -11.65 24.23
C GLU A 154 9.55 -11.20 25.68
N ALA A 155 10.81 -11.21 26.12
CA ALA A 155 11.19 -10.69 27.44
C ALA A 155 11.10 -9.15 27.52
N SER A 156 11.12 -8.48 26.37
CA SER A 156 11.09 -7.02 26.26
C SER A 156 10.52 -6.61 24.90
N LEU A 157 9.88 -5.45 24.82
CA LEU A 157 9.36 -4.87 23.57
C LEU A 157 10.45 -4.22 22.69
N ARG A 158 11.68 -4.71 22.75
CA ARG A 158 12.77 -4.15 21.93
C ARG A 158 12.56 -4.53 20.47
N LEU A 159 12.92 -3.62 19.57
CA LEU A 159 12.83 -3.78 18.12
C LEU A 159 13.52 -5.08 17.66
N ASP A 160 14.75 -5.33 18.09
CA ASP A 160 15.48 -6.56 17.75
C ASP A 160 14.79 -7.83 18.25
N ALA A 161 14.20 -7.81 19.43
CA ALA A 161 13.50 -8.96 20.01
C ALA A 161 12.23 -9.28 19.22
N VAL A 162 11.34 -8.28 19.09
CA VAL A 162 10.00 -8.46 18.51
C VAL A 162 10.06 -8.60 16.99
N ALA A 163 10.80 -7.74 16.28
CA ALA A 163 10.82 -7.76 14.83
C ALA A 163 11.62 -8.94 14.25
N SER A 164 12.63 -9.46 14.96
CA SER A 164 13.32 -10.68 14.52
C SER A 164 12.37 -11.87 14.39
N ALA A 165 11.40 -11.99 15.31
CA ALA A 165 10.34 -13.01 15.27
C ALA A 165 9.39 -12.77 14.09
N ALA A 166 8.99 -11.51 13.87
CA ALA A 166 8.12 -11.13 12.76
C ALA A 166 8.70 -11.50 11.39
N PHE A 167 9.97 -11.20 11.16
CA PHE A 167 10.63 -11.42 9.87
C PHE A 167 11.31 -12.78 9.74
N ARG A 168 11.16 -13.66 10.76
CA ARG A 168 11.80 -14.98 10.84
C ARG A 168 13.33 -14.90 10.64
N LEU A 169 13.96 -13.92 11.28
CA LEU A 169 15.42 -13.69 11.24
C LEU A 169 16.02 -13.93 12.62
N SER A 170 17.31 -14.28 12.67
CA SER A 170 18.03 -14.25 13.94
C SER A 170 18.19 -12.80 14.43
N ARG A 171 18.27 -12.60 15.74
CA ARG A 171 18.51 -11.27 16.33
C ARG A 171 19.83 -10.64 15.84
N SER A 172 20.86 -11.45 15.60
CA SER A 172 22.13 -10.99 15.03
C SER A 172 21.93 -10.41 13.62
N LYS A 173 21.30 -11.17 12.72
CA LYS A 173 20.98 -10.71 11.36
C LYS A 173 20.10 -9.47 11.37
N PHE A 174 19.15 -9.38 12.31
CA PHE A 174 18.30 -8.20 12.42
C PHE A 174 19.09 -6.97 12.86
N THR A 175 20.01 -7.13 13.81
CA THR A 175 20.90 -6.05 14.26
C THR A 175 21.79 -5.54 13.13
N ASP A 176 22.29 -6.43 12.27
CA ASP A 176 23.08 -6.05 11.09
C ASP A 176 22.25 -5.21 10.10
N LEU A 177 20.97 -5.53 9.91
CA LEU A 177 20.08 -4.74 9.05
C LEU A 177 19.80 -3.35 9.63
N ILE A 178 19.67 -3.24 10.95
CA ILE A 178 19.54 -1.94 11.62
C ILE A 178 20.80 -1.11 11.39
N ALA A 179 21.99 -1.72 11.57
CA ALA A 179 23.26 -1.03 11.36
C ALA A 179 23.48 -0.56 9.91
N LYS A 180 22.87 -1.25 8.94
CA LYS A 180 22.88 -0.86 7.51
C LYS A 180 21.84 0.20 7.14
N GLY A 181 20.98 0.62 8.06
CA GLY A 181 19.89 1.56 7.78
C GLY A 181 18.71 0.94 7.01
N ASP A 182 18.64 -0.40 6.93
CA ASP A 182 17.60 -1.11 6.18
C ASP A 182 16.29 -1.29 6.96
N VAL A 183 16.26 -0.87 8.24
CA VAL A 183 15.11 -1.02 9.13
C VAL A 183 14.53 0.35 9.48
N ARG A 184 13.21 0.49 9.34
CA ARG A 184 12.45 1.69 9.72
C ARG A 184 11.35 1.35 10.71
N VAL A 185 11.15 2.22 11.69
CA VAL A 185 9.99 2.21 12.59
C VAL A 185 9.18 3.46 12.30
N ASN A 186 7.90 3.30 11.98
CA ASN A 186 6.99 4.41 11.64
C ASN A 186 7.59 5.35 10.59
N TRP A 187 8.14 4.75 9.52
CA TRP A 187 8.76 5.44 8.38
C TRP A 187 10.08 6.18 8.68
N ARG A 188 10.60 6.10 9.90
CA ARG A 188 11.89 6.68 10.29
C ARG A 188 12.92 5.58 10.47
N GLU A 189 14.16 5.85 10.08
CA GLU A 189 15.26 4.90 10.24
C GLU A 189 15.46 4.55 11.72
N ALA A 190 15.61 3.26 12.01
CA ALA A 190 15.82 2.78 13.37
C ALA A 190 17.28 3.05 13.78
N ALA A 191 17.50 3.99 14.69
CA ALA A 191 18.85 4.35 15.10
C ALA A 191 19.58 3.24 15.89
N LYS A 192 18.85 2.41 16.64
CA LYS A 192 19.41 1.37 17.52
C LYS A 192 18.47 0.16 17.64
N SER A 193 19.03 -1.00 17.93
CA SER A 193 18.30 -2.26 18.14
C SER A 193 17.36 -2.27 19.36
N GLY A 194 17.68 -1.46 20.37
CA GLY A 194 16.92 -1.36 21.61
C GLY A 194 15.72 -0.42 21.59
N VAL A 195 15.32 0.10 20.43
CA VAL A 195 14.11 0.94 20.33
C VAL A 195 12.91 0.16 20.86
N ALA A 196 12.19 0.72 21.83
CA ALA A 196 11.00 0.11 22.38
C ALA A 196 9.81 0.30 21.42
N LEU A 197 9.21 -0.80 21.02
CA LEU A 197 8.02 -0.83 20.18
C LEU A 197 6.74 -0.77 21.02
N LYS A 198 5.70 -0.22 20.42
CA LYS A 198 4.35 -0.08 21.00
C LYS A 198 3.32 -0.69 20.07
N SER A 199 2.14 -1.01 20.63
CA SER A 199 0.98 -1.37 19.82
C SER A 199 0.68 -0.29 18.79
N GLY A 200 0.41 -0.70 17.55
CA GLY A 200 0.19 0.18 16.41
C GLY A 200 1.44 0.55 15.61
N ASP A 201 2.66 0.34 16.15
CA ASP A 201 3.88 0.65 15.41
C ASP A 201 4.03 -0.20 14.14
N VAL A 202 4.63 0.38 13.11
CA VAL A 202 4.94 -0.33 11.86
C VAL A 202 6.45 -0.42 11.67
N VAL A 203 6.96 -1.65 11.60
CA VAL A 203 8.35 -1.96 11.29
C VAL A 203 8.46 -2.34 9.82
N SER A 204 9.31 -1.65 9.07
CA SER A 204 9.59 -1.93 7.66
C SER A 204 11.04 -2.36 7.49
N VAL A 205 11.27 -3.43 6.74
CA VAL A 205 12.63 -3.93 6.46
C VAL A 205 12.82 -3.98 4.95
N ARG A 206 13.86 -3.31 4.45
CA ARG A 206 14.15 -3.23 3.02
C ARG A 206 14.26 -4.63 2.41
N GLY A 207 13.49 -4.88 1.36
CA GLY A 207 13.45 -6.17 0.66
C GLY A 207 12.80 -7.32 1.44
N LYS A 208 12.19 -7.08 2.61
CA LYS A 208 11.54 -8.13 3.43
C LYS A 208 10.10 -7.83 3.83
N GLY A 209 9.61 -6.63 3.51
CA GLY A 209 8.22 -6.22 3.72
C GLY A 209 8.03 -5.42 5.00
N ARG A 210 6.79 -5.44 5.49
CA ARG A 210 6.34 -4.64 6.64
C ARG A 210 5.71 -5.55 7.70
N CYS A 211 5.78 -5.14 8.96
CA CYS A 211 5.10 -5.77 10.07
C CYS A 211 4.45 -4.70 10.95
N LYS A 212 3.16 -4.85 11.24
CA LYS A 212 2.45 -4.04 12.23
C LYS A 212 2.45 -4.75 13.57
N ILE A 213 2.76 -4.00 14.63
CA ILE A 213 2.63 -4.46 16.00
C ILE A 213 1.16 -4.34 16.39
N GLY A 214 0.54 -5.47 16.68
CA GLY A 214 -0.83 -5.58 17.15
C GLY A 214 -0.91 -5.42 18.67
N GLU A 215 -1.82 -6.19 19.28
CA GLU A 215 -2.02 -6.15 20.72
C GLU A 215 -0.75 -6.61 21.48
N VAL A 216 -0.46 -5.93 22.57
CA VAL A 216 0.63 -6.26 23.50
C VAL A 216 0.03 -6.51 24.87
N THR A 217 0.13 -7.75 25.36
CA THR A 217 -0.37 -8.16 26.67
C THR A 217 0.77 -8.66 27.55
N THR A 218 0.70 -8.44 28.86
CA THR A 218 1.69 -8.99 29.80
C THR A 218 1.23 -10.36 30.31
N THR A 219 2.11 -11.35 30.20
CA THR A 219 1.86 -12.71 30.70
C THR A 219 2.01 -12.78 32.23
N LYS A 220 1.47 -13.84 32.85
CA LYS A 220 1.62 -14.10 34.30
C LYS A 220 3.07 -14.17 34.78
N LYS A 221 4.03 -14.45 33.89
CA LYS A 221 5.48 -14.52 34.17
C LYS A 221 6.22 -13.21 33.85
N GLY A 222 5.50 -12.11 33.62
CA GLY A 222 6.08 -10.79 33.34
C GLY A 222 6.69 -10.61 31.95
N ARG A 223 6.47 -11.55 31.02
CA ARG A 223 6.88 -11.42 29.60
C ARG A 223 5.78 -10.77 28.76
N TYR A 224 6.13 -10.21 27.61
CA TYR A 224 5.20 -9.57 26.69
C TYR A 224 4.75 -10.56 25.61
N ALA A 225 3.46 -10.88 25.57
CA ALA A 225 2.82 -11.54 24.44
C ALA A 225 2.44 -10.47 23.42
N VAL A 226 2.92 -10.61 22.19
CA VAL A 226 2.73 -9.61 21.13
C VAL A 226 2.10 -10.27 19.91
N GLU A 227 1.02 -9.70 19.43
CA GLU A 227 0.46 -10.02 18.12
C GLU A 227 1.17 -9.21 17.04
N LEU A 228 1.48 -9.87 15.93
CA LEU A 228 2.25 -9.31 14.84
C LEU A 228 1.53 -9.63 13.54
N THR A 229 1.26 -8.59 12.74
CA THR A 229 0.67 -8.74 11.40
C THR A 229 1.73 -8.41 10.38
N ARG A 230 2.25 -9.42 9.70
CA ARG A 230 3.22 -9.26 8.61
C ARG A 230 2.49 -9.13 7.29
N TYR A 231 2.86 -8.12 6.51
CA TYR A 231 2.42 -7.94 5.13
C TYR A 231 3.41 -8.69 4.23
N VAL A 232 2.94 -9.74 3.55
CA VAL A 232 3.70 -10.61 2.64
C VAL A 232 3.36 -10.31 1.20
#